data_AF-A0A933XA18-F1
#
_entry.id   AF-A0A933XA18-F1
#
_cell.length_a   1.000
_cell.length_b   1.000
_cell.length_c   1.000
_cell.angle_alpha   90.00
_cell.angle_beta   90.00
_cell.angle_gamma   90.00
#
_symmetry.space_group_name_H-M   'P 1'
#
loop_
_entity.id
_entity.type
_entity.pdbx_description
1 polymer ?
#
loop_
_entity_poly.entity_id
_entity_poly.type
_entity_poly.pdbx_seq_one_letter_code
_entity_poly.pdbx_strand_id
1 'polypeptide(L)'
;MNNLRAQTSGGQRPWKIEELRAGLEDFYRKNSRYPTAPEVDAHPYLPSARSIERSFGGLVELRRTLGLETQIDFREGAHSSARAHKINAQAHDVEQEVYTFLINRFGKQFVHREYFFLDDKRTRADFFVYDMTSGFCADVFYPSDRRNLIGCLNSKLAKYQRPQMNQYPVIFLQMNKDLDQELLDSLIRNKKNRLLPGHYLYSWDSFKEFCKSRNPLKIEK
;
A
#
# COMPACT_ATOMS: atom_id res chain seq x y z
N MET A 1 31.67 -9.18 20.35
CA MET A 1 30.36 -8.72 20.89
C MET A 1 30.49 -7.45 21.73
N ASN A 2 31.59 -6.70 21.60
CA ASN A 2 31.69 -5.38 22.22
C ASN A 2 31.00 -4.36 21.30
N ASN A 3 30.18 -3.47 21.86
CA ASN A 3 29.47 -2.35 21.21
C ASN A 3 27.99 -2.57 20.81
N LEU A 4 27.33 -3.65 21.24
CA LEU A 4 25.86 -3.74 21.10
C LEU A 4 25.19 -2.68 22.00
N ARG A 5 24.43 -1.80 21.38
CA ARG A 5 23.71 -0.72 22.07
C ARG A 5 22.22 -0.92 21.90
N ALA A 6 21.47 -0.89 23.00
CA ALA A 6 20.01 -0.94 22.94
C ALA A 6 19.42 0.42 22.54
N GLN A 7 18.34 0.38 21.77
CA GLN A 7 17.54 1.55 21.45
C GLN A 7 16.76 2.01 22.70
N THR A 8 16.73 3.31 22.94
CA THR A 8 15.97 3.97 24.02
C THR A 8 15.27 5.21 23.47
N SER A 9 14.13 5.55 24.07
CA SER A 9 13.30 6.67 23.62
C SER A 9 13.83 8.02 24.14
N GLY A 10 14.15 8.94 23.22
CA GLY A 10 14.49 10.34 23.54
C GLY A 10 15.93 10.58 24.04
N GLY A 11 16.48 11.77 23.74
CA GLY A 11 17.75 12.26 24.32
C GLY A 11 19.01 11.43 24.04
N GLN A 12 19.00 10.59 23.01
CA GLN A 12 20.09 9.65 22.74
C GLN A 12 21.34 10.33 22.17
N ARG A 13 22.52 9.93 22.65
CA ARG A 13 23.80 10.26 22.00
C ARG A 13 23.83 9.71 20.56
N PRO A 14 24.48 10.40 19.60
CA PRO A 14 24.64 9.89 18.24
C PRO A 14 25.17 8.46 18.24
N TRP A 15 24.65 7.64 17.32
CA TRP A 15 25.11 6.26 17.15
C TRP A 15 26.49 6.25 16.51
N LYS A 16 27.37 5.37 16.97
CA LYS A 16 28.68 5.17 16.36
C LYS A 16 28.65 4.08 15.30
N ILE A 17 29.57 4.14 14.34
CA ILE A 17 29.62 3.18 13.22
C ILE A 17 29.89 1.74 13.71
N GLU A 18 30.63 1.58 14.81
CA GLU A 18 30.92 0.30 15.43
C GLU A 18 29.69 -0.30 16.14
N GLU A 19 28.84 0.56 16.73
CA GLU A 19 27.57 0.14 17.35
C GLU A 19 26.59 -0.35 16.27
N LEU A 20 26.53 0.36 15.14
CA LEU A 20 25.74 -0.04 13.97
C LEU A 20 26.24 -1.36 13.37
N ARG A 21 27.56 -1.53 13.24
CA ARG A 21 28.16 -2.78 12.78
C ARG A 21 27.75 -3.95 13.68
N ALA A 22 27.86 -3.77 15.00
CA ALA A 22 27.48 -4.81 15.96
C ALA A 22 25.99 -5.18 15.89
N GLY A 23 25.10 -4.20 15.77
CA GLY A 23 23.66 -4.45 15.61
C GLY A 23 23.32 -5.14 14.28
N LEU A 24 23.95 -4.75 13.18
CA LEU A 24 23.78 -5.39 11.88
C LEU A 24 24.31 -6.84 11.88
N GLU A 25 25.43 -7.10 12.54
CA GLU A 25 25.97 -8.45 12.71
C GLU A 25 25.07 -9.33 13.58
N ASP A 26 24.50 -8.81 14.67
CA ASP A 26 23.54 -9.54 15.50
C ASP A 26 22.32 -9.99 14.68
N PHE A 27 21.77 -9.07 13.86
CA PHE A 27 20.69 -9.39 12.96
C PHE A 27 21.10 -10.44 11.91
N TYR A 28 22.29 -10.29 11.32
CA TYR A 28 22.81 -11.20 10.31
C TYR A 28 23.00 -12.62 10.85
N ARG A 29 23.54 -12.78 12.06
CA ARG A 29 23.70 -14.12 12.68
C ARG A 29 22.36 -14.84 12.87
N LYS A 30 21.30 -14.09 13.17
CA LYS A 30 19.96 -14.66 13.40
C LYS A 30 19.22 -14.98 12.11
N ASN A 31 19.43 -14.19 11.06
CA ASN A 31 18.61 -14.22 9.84
C ASN A 31 19.38 -14.62 8.58
N SER A 32 20.71 -14.81 8.67
CA SER A 32 21.63 -15.03 7.55
C SER A 32 21.53 -13.99 6.43
N ARG A 33 21.04 -12.78 6.75
CA ARG A 33 20.91 -11.62 5.86
C ARG A 33 20.85 -10.32 6.64
N TYR A 34 21.04 -9.19 5.98
CA TYR A 34 20.88 -7.87 6.60
C TYR A 34 19.41 -7.40 6.67
N PRO A 35 19.05 -6.54 7.64
CA PRO A 35 17.68 -6.09 7.86
C PRO A 35 17.23 -5.05 6.83
N THR A 36 15.96 -5.12 6.41
CA THR A 36 15.28 -4.05 5.66
C THR A 36 14.93 -2.86 6.57
N ALA A 37 14.56 -1.70 6.01
CA ALA A 37 14.23 -0.51 6.81
C ALA A 37 13.15 -0.73 7.90
N PRO A 38 12.04 -1.45 7.65
CA PRO A 38 11.08 -1.78 8.71
C PRO A 38 11.66 -2.72 9.77
N GLU A 39 12.51 -3.66 9.40
CA GLU A 39 13.15 -4.59 10.33
C GLU A 39 14.20 -3.89 11.19
N VAL A 40 14.88 -2.88 10.65
CA VAL A 40 15.74 -1.97 11.39
C VAL A 40 14.92 -1.19 12.42
N ASP A 41 13.78 -0.62 12.03
CA ASP A 41 12.88 0.08 12.95
C ASP A 41 12.36 -0.83 14.09
N ALA A 42 12.30 -2.14 13.86
CA ALA A 42 11.82 -3.14 14.83
C ALA A 42 12.94 -3.84 15.62
N HIS A 43 14.22 -3.60 15.29
CA HIS A 43 15.33 -4.34 15.90
C HIS A 43 15.87 -3.61 17.13
N PRO A 44 15.94 -4.27 18.32
CA PRO A 44 16.30 -3.61 19.58
C PRO A 44 17.70 -2.99 19.62
N TYR A 45 18.62 -3.46 18.78
CA TYR A 45 20.02 -3.05 18.77
C TYR A 45 20.41 -2.16 17.59
N LEU A 46 19.42 -1.57 16.92
CA LEU A 46 19.64 -0.61 15.85
C LEU A 46 18.81 0.66 16.10
N PRO A 47 19.27 1.84 15.64
CA PRO A 47 18.44 3.02 15.60
C PRO A 47 17.39 2.90 14.50
N SER A 48 16.41 3.81 14.50
CA SER A 48 15.42 3.87 13.42
C SER A 48 16.09 4.07 12.06
N ALA A 49 15.49 3.53 11.01
CA ALA A 49 15.97 3.64 9.64
C ALA A 49 16.12 5.12 9.22
N ARG A 50 15.23 5.99 9.70
CA ARG A 50 15.30 7.44 9.47
C ARG A 50 16.49 8.11 10.16
N SER A 51 16.90 7.62 11.32
CA SER A 51 18.12 8.09 11.99
C SER A 51 19.36 7.69 11.20
N ILE A 52 19.38 6.47 10.66
CA ILE A 52 20.46 5.99 9.79
C ILE A 52 20.52 6.80 8.50
N GLU A 53 19.37 7.11 7.90
CA GLU A 53 19.28 7.96 6.72
C GLU A 53 19.89 9.34 6.95
N ARG A 54 19.52 10.01 8.05
CA ARG A 54 20.01 11.35 8.37
C ARG A 54 21.50 11.41 8.71
N SER A 55 22.01 10.41 9.43
CA SER A 55 23.38 10.44 9.95
C SER A 55 24.40 9.72 9.07
N PHE A 56 23.95 8.77 8.23
CA PHE A 56 24.82 7.86 7.48
C PHE A 56 24.41 7.69 6.01
N GLY A 57 23.50 8.52 5.49
CA GLY A 57 23.09 8.48 4.08
C GLY A 57 22.17 7.30 3.70
N GLY A 58 21.73 6.52 4.70
CA GLY A 58 20.77 5.42 4.51
C GLY A 58 21.41 4.04 4.64
N LEU A 59 20.56 3.00 4.64
CA LEU A 59 21.02 1.62 4.86
C LEU A 59 21.94 1.10 3.76
N VAL A 60 21.73 1.54 2.52
CA VAL A 60 22.57 1.15 1.38
C VAL A 60 23.98 1.72 1.55
N GLU A 61 24.09 3.02 1.84
CA GLU A 61 25.37 3.69 2.04
C GLU A 61 26.10 3.18 3.28
N LEU A 62 25.37 2.91 4.36
CA LEU A 62 25.93 2.31 5.57
C LEU A 62 26.55 0.92 5.28
N ARG A 63 25.87 0.07 4.51
CA ARG A 63 26.40 -1.25 4.13
C ARG A 63 27.64 -1.12 3.26
N ARG A 64 27.64 -0.20 2.29
CA ARG A 64 28.81 0.09 1.45
C ARG A 64 30.00 0.54 2.31
N THR A 65 29.78 1.48 3.22
CA THR A 65 30.81 2.01 4.13
C THR A 65 31.40 0.92 5.04
N LEU A 66 30.58 -0.04 5.44
CA LEU A 66 30.98 -1.15 6.30
C LEU A 66 31.60 -2.33 5.53
N GLY A 67 31.68 -2.27 4.20
CA GLY A 67 32.18 -3.37 3.36
C GLY A 67 31.28 -4.62 3.39
N LEU A 68 29.97 -4.44 3.61
CA LEU A 68 29.01 -5.53 3.72
C LEU A 68 28.43 -5.83 2.32
N GLU A 69 29.13 -6.68 1.57
CA GLU A 69 28.85 -6.94 0.14
C GLU A 69 27.58 -7.78 -0.11
N THR A 70 27.09 -8.53 0.88
CA THR A 70 25.92 -9.38 0.70
C THR A 70 24.63 -8.54 0.74
N GLN A 71 24.07 -8.28 -0.44
CA GLN A 71 22.77 -7.64 -0.67
C GLN A 71 22.74 -6.13 -0.36
N ILE A 72 23.42 -5.37 -1.21
CA ILE A 72 23.52 -3.90 -1.16
C ILE A 72 22.13 -3.24 -1.33
N ASP A 73 21.26 -3.80 -2.17
CA ASP A 73 19.89 -3.32 -2.33
C ASP A 73 18.87 -4.47 -2.38
N PHE A 74 17.90 -4.44 -1.46
CA PHE A 74 16.75 -5.36 -1.48
C PHE A 74 15.69 -4.98 -2.52
N ARG A 75 15.90 -3.87 -3.25
CA ARG A 75 15.03 -3.37 -4.32
C ARG A 75 15.45 -3.87 -5.72
N GLU A 76 16.63 -4.47 -5.88
CA GLU A 76 17.13 -4.91 -7.20
C GLU A 76 17.18 -6.45 -7.39
N GLY A 77 16.99 -6.85 -8.65
CA GLY A 77 17.46 -8.12 -9.22
C GLY A 77 16.54 -9.32 -9.10
N ALA A 78 16.25 -9.81 -7.88
CA ALA A 78 15.55 -11.09 -7.70
C ALA A 78 14.42 -11.03 -6.64
N HIS A 79 14.65 -10.31 -5.54
CA HIS A 79 13.61 -10.11 -4.52
C HIS A 79 12.48 -9.19 -4.99
N SER A 80 12.78 -8.20 -5.83
CA SER A 80 11.77 -7.31 -6.44
C SER A 80 10.93 -8.02 -7.49
N SER A 81 11.55 -8.90 -8.30
CA SER A 81 10.84 -9.74 -9.27
C SER A 81 9.90 -10.74 -8.59
N ALA A 82 10.38 -11.52 -7.60
CA ALA A 82 9.54 -12.48 -6.88
C ALA A 82 8.39 -11.80 -6.11
N ARG A 83 8.65 -10.63 -5.50
CA ARG A 83 7.62 -9.82 -4.84
C ARG A 83 6.60 -9.27 -5.84
N ALA A 84 7.04 -8.77 -6.99
CA ALA A 84 6.15 -8.29 -8.05
C ALA A 84 5.28 -9.41 -8.62
N HIS A 85 5.83 -10.61 -8.84
CA HIS A 85 5.06 -11.77 -9.30
C HIS A 85 4.00 -12.19 -8.29
N LYS A 86 4.33 -12.25 -6.99
CA LYS A 86 3.37 -12.57 -5.93
C LYS A 86 2.27 -11.50 -5.81
N ILE A 87 2.64 -10.23 -5.89
CA ILE A 87 1.69 -9.11 -5.85
C ILE A 87 0.77 -9.13 -7.07
N ASN A 88 1.30 -9.43 -8.27
CA ASN A 88 0.50 -9.49 -9.50
C ASN A 88 -0.49 -10.65 -9.49
N ALA A 89 -0.08 -11.83 -9.01
CA ALA A 89 -0.99 -12.95 -8.85
C ALA A 89 -2.12 -12.63 -7.84
N GLN A 90 -1.76 -12.09 -6.68
CA GLN A 90 -2.75 -11.66 -5.69
C GLN A 90 -3.67 -10.54 -6.21
N ALA A 91 -3.13 -9.57 -6.95
CA ALA A 91 -3.93 -8.49 -7.54
C ALA A 91 -4.97 -9.05 -8.52
N HIS A 92 -4.58 -10.04 -9.33
CA HIS A 92 -5.50 -10.67 -10.27
C HIS A 92 -6.62 -11.44 -9.56
N ASP A 93 -6.29 -12.23 -8.54
CA ASP A 93 -7.28 -12.99 -7.76
C ASP A 93 -8.27 -12.04 -7.05
N VAL A 94 -7.73 -10.95 -6.48
CA VAL A 94 -8.51 -9.93 -5.79
C VAL A 94 -9.44 -9.18 -6.75
N GLU A 95 -8.95 -8.77 -7.91
CA GLU A 95 -9.78 -8.15 -8.95
C GLU A 95 -10.88 -9.12 -9.43
N GLN A 96 -10.56 -10.40 -9.59
CA GLN A 96 -11.53 -11.41 -10.00
C GLN A 96 -12.62 -11.65 -8.95
N GLU A 97 -12.27 -11.63 -7.65
CA GLU A 97 -13.23 -11.68 -6.55
C GLU A 97 -14.20 -10.50 -6.62
N VAL A 98 -13.67 -9.29 -6.74
CA VAL A 98 -14.48 -8.05 -6.85
C VAL A 98 -15.36 -8.08 -8.10
N TYR A 99 -14.80 -8.47 -9.25
CA TYR A 99 -15.54 -8.56 -10.51
C TYR A 99 -16.71 -9.54 -10.38
N THR A 100 -16.47 -10.74 -9.84
CA THR A 100 -17.49 -11.77 -9.66
C THR A 100 -18.62 -11.28 -8.77
N PHE A 101 -18.30 -10.60 -7.66
CA PHE A 101 -19.31 -9.98 -6.81
C PHE A 101 -20.13 -8.92 -7.55
N LEU A 102 -19.46 -8.02 -8.29
CA LEU A 102 -20.11 -6.94 -9.01
C LEU A 102 -21.06 -7.45 -10.09
N ILE A 103 -20.65 -8.42 -10.92
CA ILE A 103 -21.52 -8.96 -11.97
C ILE A 103 -22.73 -9.70 -11.39
N ASN A 104 -22.58 -10.37 -10.24
CA ASN A 104 -23.68 -11.04 -9.57
C ASN A 104 -24.69 -10.03 -9.00
N ARG A 105 -24.19 -8.88 -8.54
CA ARG A 105 -25.02 -7.82 -7.94
C ARG A 105 -25.71 -6.94 -8.99
N PHE A 106 -24.97 -6.51 -10.00
CA PHE A 106 -25.38 -5.48 -10.96
C PHE A 106 -25.68 -6.03 -12.34
N GLY A 107 -25.17 -7.20 -12.71
CA GLY A 107 -25.25 -7.77 -14.05
C GLY A 107 -24.01 -7.44 -14.89
N LYS A 108 -23.53 -8.43 -15.66
CA LYS A 108 -22.28 -8.33 -16.43
C LYS A 108 -22.25 -7.13 -17.39
N GLN A 109 -23.37 -6.83 -18.05
CA GLN A 109 -23.52 -5.72 -18.98
C GLN A 109 -23.37 -4.34 -18.34
N PHE A 110 -23.50 -4.25 -17.01
CA PHE A 110 -23.44 -3.00 -16.26
C PHE A 110 -22.14 -2.86 -15.48
N VAL A 111 -21.18 -3.77 -15.66
CA VAL A 111 -19.88 -3.77 -14.97
C VAL A 111 -18.76 -3.81 -16.01
N HIS A 112 -18.06 -2.68 -16.15
CA HIS A 112 -16.94 -2.52 -17.06
C HIS A 112 -15.63 -2.65 -16.31
N ARG A 113 -14.71 -3.46 -16.86
CA ARG A 113 -13.32 -3.54 -16.41
C ARG A 113 -12.50 -2.46 -17.10
N GLU A 114 -11.51 -1.93 -16.41
CA GLU A 114 -10.56 -0.94 -16.95
C GLU A 114 -11.25 0.28 -17.61
N TYR A 115 -12.14 0.96 -16.88
CA TYR A 115 -12.88 2.10 -17.44
C TYR A 115 -11.96 3.30 -17.67
N PHE A 116 -11.79 3.70 -18.92
CA PHE A 116 -10.96 4.84 -19.33
C PHE A 116 -11.76 6.13 -19.28
N PHE A 117 -11.26 7.14 -18.56
CA PHE A 117 -11.83 8.49 -18.56
C PHE A 117 -11.29 9.35 -19.70
N LEU A 118 -10.11 9.00 -20.22
CA LEU A 118 -9.43 9.64 -21.36
C LEU A 118 -8.82 8.56 -22.25
N ASP A 119 -8.61 8.88 -23.52
CA ASP A 119 -8.04 7.98 -24.53
C ASP A 119 -6.50 7.80 -24.40
N ASP A 120 -5.96 7.94 -23.18
CA ASP A 120 -4.53 7.96 -22.88
C ASP A 120 -4.00 6.65 -22.26
N LYS A 121 -4.87 5.64 -22.16
CA LYS A 121 -4.65 4.32 -21.51
C LYS A 121 -4.24 4.33 -20.03
N ARG A 122 -3.91 5.50 -19.46
CA ARG A 122 -3.36 5.65 -18.10
C ARG A 122 -4.42 6.11 -17.11
N THR A 123 -5.37 6.88 -17.59
CA THR A 123 -6.41 7.53 -16.80
C THR A 123 -7.62 6.59 -16.75
N ARG A 124 -7.51 5.52 -15.93
CA ARG A 124 -8.51 4.44 -15.83
C ARG A 124 -8.87 4.04 -14.40
N ALA A 125 -10.08 3.56 -14.15
CA ALA A 125 -10.45 2.84 -12.94
C ALA A 125 -10.44 1.32 -13.19
N ASP A 126 -10.28 0.50 -12.15
CA ASP A 126 -10.29 -0.95 -12.32
C ASP A 126 -11.68 -1.45 -12.71
N PHE A 127 -12.71 -0.87 -12.10
CA PHE A 127 -14.10 -1.12 -12.45
C PHE A 127 -14.91 0.17 -12.56
N PHE A 128 -15.86 0.15 -13.48
CA PHE A 128 -16.98 1.08 -13.52
C PHE A 128 -18.29 0.30 -13.47
N VAL A 129 -19.20 0.73 -12.62
CA VAL A 129 -20.50 0.08 -12.42
C VAL A 129 -21.60 1.06 -12.77
N TYR A 130 -22.47 0.68 -13.70
CA TYR A 130 -23.70 1.40 -14.01
C TYR A 130 -24.81 0.97 -13.04
N ASP A 131 -25.49 1.96 -12.46
CA ASP A 131 -26.63 1.76 -11.57
C ASP A 131 -27.71 2.82 -11.85
N MET A 132 -28.85 2.73 -11.15
CA MET A 132 -29.98 3.64 -11.36
C MET A 132 -29.75 5.09 -10.91
N THR A 133 -28.58 5.42 -10.35
CA THR A 133 -28.27 6.80 -9.97
C THR A 133 -27.39 7.44 -11.02
N SER A 134 -26.07 7.26 -10.93
CA SER A 134 -25.09 7.82 -11.86
C SER A 134 -23.94 6.86 -12.16
N GLY A 135 -23.97 5.65 -11.59
CA GLY A 135 -22.83 4.75 -11.56
C GLY A 135 -21.72 5.19 -10.60
N PHE A 136 -20.68 4.37 -10.48
CA PHE A 136 -19.52 4.64 -9.65
C PHE A 136 -18.28 3.87 -10.15
N CYS A 137 -17.12 4.36 -9.76
CA CYS A 137 -15.83 3.72 -10.02
C CYS A 137 -15.37 2.96 -8.78
N ALA A 138 -14.78 1.79 -8.97
CA ALA A 138 -14.02 1.09 -7.93
C ALA A 138 -12.57 0.91 -8.39
N ASP A 139 -11.63 1.37 -7.58
CA ASP A 139 -10.19 1.23 -7.80
C ASP A 139 -9.63 0.39 -6.64
N VAL A 140 -9.27 -0.85 -6.96
CA VAL A 140 -8.97 -1.94 -6.03
C VAL A 140 -7.48 -1.95 -5.70
N PHE A 141 -7.17 -2.32 -4.47
CA PHE A 141 -5.79 -2.52 -4.04
C PHE A 141 -5.72 -3.43 -2.82
N TYR A 142 -4.57 -4.10 -2.68
CA TYR A 142 -4.30 -4.99 -1.57
C TYR A 142 -3.07 -4.48 -0.80
N PRO A 143 -3.26 -3.62 0.21
CA PRO A 143 -2.16 -3.16 1.03
C PRO A 143 -1.71 -4.26 1.98
N SER A 144 -0.40 -4.48 2.10
CA SER A 144 0.16 -5.49 3.02
C SER A 144 0.03 -5.11 4.50
N ASP A 145 0.08 -3.82 4.80
CA ASP A 145 -0.03 -3.27 6.15
C ASP A 145 -0.58 -1.84 6.14
N ARG A 146 -0.77 -1.26 7.33
CA ARG A 146 -1.25 0.12 7.51
C ARG A 146 -0.37 1.19 6.82
N ARG A 147 0.96 1.02 6.85
CA ARG A 147 1.92 1.97 6.25
C ARG A 147 1.84 1.92 4.73
N ASN A 148 1.76 0.70 4.18
CA ASN A 148 1.57 0.45 2.76
C ASN A 148 0.21 0.97 2.26
N LEU A 149 -0.86 0.81 3.04
CA LEU A 149 -2.19 1.38 2.75
C LEU A 149 -2.14 2.89 2.54
N ILE A 150 -1.47 3.63 3.42
CA ILE A 150 -1.35 5.08 3.30
C ILE A 150 -0.63 5.46 1.99
N GLY A 151 0.41 4.71 1.62
CA GLY A 151 1.14 4.87 0.36
C GLY A 151 0.25 4.64 -0.85
N CYS A 152 -0.41 3.48 -0.93
CA CYS A 152 -1.33 3.12 -2.00
C CYS A 152 -2.44 4.17 -2.16
N LEU A 153 -3.07 4.57 -1.05
CA LEU A 153 -4.11 5.59 -1.05
C LEU A 153 -3.61 6.94 -1.55
N ASN A 154 -2.41 7.39 -1.13
CA ASN A 154 -1.84 8.65 -1.62
C ASN A 154 -1.60 8.63 -3.13
N SER A 155 -1.06 7.53 -3.66
CA SER A 155 -0.85 7.37 -5.11
C SER A 155 -2.17 7.44 -5.88
N LYS A 156 -3.23 6.80 -5.37
CA LYS A 156 -4.56 6.89 -5.98
C LYS A 156 -5.15 8.28 -5.84
N LEU A 157 -5.04 8.95 -4.69
CA LEU A 157 -5.53 10.32 -4.53
C LEU A 157 -4.85 11.29 -5.50
N ALA A 158 -3.54 11.17 -5.72
CA ALA A 158 -2.83 11.97 -6.72
C ALA A 158 -3.35 11.73 -8.15
N LYS A 159 -3.68 10.48 -8.50
CA LYS A 159 -4.27 10.10 -9.80
C LYS A 159 -5.65 10.74 -10.02
N TYR A 160 -6.51 10.74 -8.99
CA TYR A 160 -7.88 11.27 -9.08
C TYR A 160 -8.02 12.76 -8.74
N GLN A 161 -6.92 13.51 -8.60
CA GLN A 161 -6.97 14.97 -8.43
C GLN A 161 -7.44 15.71 -9.69
N ARG A 162 -7.37 15.07 -10.85
CA ARG A 162 -7.75 15.67 -12.13
C ARG A 162 -9.27 15.75 -12.25
N PRO A 163 -9.88 16.90 -12.64
CA PRO A 163 -11.33 17.02 -12.78
C PRO A 163 -11.96 15.95 -13.69
N GLN A 164 -11.24 15.54 -14.73
CA GLN A 164 -11.67 14.49 -15.68
C GLN A 164 -11.85 13.12 -15.00
N MET A 165 -11.14 12.88 -13.90
CA MET A 165 -11.20 11.63 -13.13
C MET A 165 -12.27 11.66 -12.03
N ASN A 166 -12.85 12.82 -11.74
CA ASN A 166 -13.80 13.01 -10.66
C ASN A 166 -15.25 13.23 -11.17
N GLN A 167 -15.57 12.65 -12.33
CA GLN A 167 -16.90 12.74 -12.94
C GLN A 167 -17.93 11.85 -12.23
N TYR A 168 -17.47 10.81 -11.53
CA TYR A 168 -18.28 9.82 -10.85
C TYR A 168 -17.75 9.59 -9.44
N PRO A 169 -18.58 9.09 -8.51
CA PRO A 169 -18.10 8.63 -7.21
C PRO A 169 -16.97 7.61 -7.38
N VAL A 170 -15.90 7.75 -6.59
CA VAL A 170 -14.73 6.87 -6.64
C VAL A 170 -14.57 6.15 -5.33
N ILE A 171 -14.56 4.83 -5.39
CA ILE A 171 -14.34 3.96 -4.24
C ILE A 171 -12.93 3.40 -4.32
N PHE A 172 -12.08 3.83 -3.39
CA PHE A 172 -10.81 3.18 -3.13
C PHE A 172 -11.09 1.93 -2.30
N LEU A 173 -11.06 0.77 -2.95
CA LEU A 173 -11.39 -0.50 -2.32
C LEU A 173 -10.12 -1.20 -1.84
N GLN A 174 -9.94 -1.28 -0.52
CA GLN A 174 -8.85 -2.03 0.07
C GLN A 174 -9.34 -3.46 0.38
N MET A 175 -8.55 -4.47 0.04
CA MET A 175 -8.96 -5.88 0.11
C MET A 175 -8.25 -6.70 1.19
N ASN A 176 -7.40 -6.06 2.01
CA ASN A 176 -6.77 -6.73 3.13
C ASN A 176 -7.78 -6.88 4.29
N LYS A 177 -8.06 -8.14 4.66
CA LYS A 177 -9.02 -8.51 5.70
C LYS A 177 -8.61 -8.09 7.11
N ASP A 178 -7.31 -7.86 7.33
CA ASP A 178 -6.79 -7.41 8.62
C ASP A 178 -6.99 -5.91 8.85
N LEU A 179 -7.48 -5.18 7.84
CA LEU A 179 -7.72 -3.74 7.89
C LEU A 179 -9.22 -3.46 7.82
N ASP A 180 -9.86 -3.37 8.99
CA ASP A 180 -11.30 -3.09 9.10
C ASP A 180 -11.67 -1.62 8.79
N GLN A 181 -12.97 -1.36 8.65
CA GLN A 181 -13.46 -0.01 8.34
C GLN A 181 -13.16 1.01 9.44
N GLU A 182 -13.18 0.62 10.72
CA GLU A 182 -12.90 1.52 11.84
C GLU A 182 -11.46 2.07 11.76
N LEU A 183 -10.51 1.20 11.41
CA LEU A 183 -9.13 1.58 11.16
C LEU A 183 -9.03 2.53 9.97
N LEU A 184 -9.74 2.28 8.88
CA LEU A 184 -9.75 3.15 7.69
C LEU A 184 -10.30 4.54 8.00
N ASP A 185 -11.40 4.62 8.74
CA ASP A 185 -12.03 5.86 9.14
C ASP A 185 -11.10 6.66 10.06
N SER A 186 -10.43 5.99 11.01
CA SER A 186 -9.42 6.60 11.88
C SER A 186 -8.25 7.19 11.09
N LEU A 187 -7.82 6.51 10.01
CA LEU A 187 -6.76 6.96 9.13
C LEU A 187 -7.17 8.21 8.35
N ILE A 188 -8.38 8.23 7.79
CA ILE A 188 -8.88 9.36 7.01
C ILE A 188 -9.04 10.61 7.88
N ARG A 189 -9.59 10.46 9.09
CA ARG A 189 -9.79 11.60 10.03
C ARG A 189 -8.48 12.35 10.31
N ASN A 190 -7.36 11.64 10.40
CA ASN A 190 -6.05 12.21 10.73
C ASN A 190 -5.21 12.58 9.50
N LYS A 191 -5.74 12.37 8.29
CA LYS A 191 -4.97 12.54 7.06
C LYS A 191 -4.94 14.00 6.61
N LYS A 192 -3.73 14.50 6.31
CA LYS A 192 -3.53 15.85 5.72
C LYS A 192 -4.17 15.97 4.34
N ASN A 193 -3.92 14.99 3.47
CA ASN A 193 -4.50 14.93 2.13
C ASN A 193 -5.86 14.21 2.22
N ARG A 194 -6.94 14.98 2.29
CA ARG A 194 -8.29 14.45 2.46
C ARG A 194 -8.83 13.83 1.16
N LEU A 195 -9.82 12.96 1.33
CA LEU A 195 -10.65 12.51 0.21
C LEU A 195 -11.40 13.71 -0.39
N LEU A 196 -11.54 13.74 -1.72
CA LEU A 196 -12.37 14.73 -2.40
C LEU A 196 -13.85 14.38 -2.21
N PRO A 197 -14.77 15.34 -2.40
CA PRO A 197 -16.20 15.03 -2.44
C PRO A 197 -16.49 13.95 -3.48
N GLY A 198 -17.25 12.92 -3.09
CA GLY A 198 -17.54 11.75 -3.93
C GLY A 198 -16.47 10.65 -3.88
N HIS A 199 -15.37 10.84 -3.16
CA HIS A 199 -14.39 9.78 -2.92
C HIS A 199 -14.63 9.07 -1.59
N TYR A 200 -14.48 7.75 -1.60
CA TYR A 200 -14.67 6.88 -0.43
C TYR A 200 -13.52 5.89 -0.31
N LEU A 201 -13.21 5.46 0.91
CA LEU A 201 -12.27 4.37 1.20
C LEU A 201 -13.04 3.30 1.95
N TYR A 202 -13.14 2.12 1.36
CA TYR A 202 -13.88 1.02 1.96
C TYR A 202 -13.03 -0.23 2.14
N SER A 203 -13.28 -0.90 3.26
CA SER A 203 -13.02 -2.32 3.44
C SER A 203 -13.96 -3.15 2.56
N TRP A 204 -13.63 -4.42 2.37
CA TRP A 204 -14.47 -5.32 1.57
C TRP A 204 -15.91 -5.42 2.08
N ASP A 205 -16.11 -5.52 3.39
CA ASP A 205 -17.45 -5.65 3.97
C ASP A 205 -18.27 -4.37 3.80
N SER A 206 -17.67 -3.20 4.08
CA SER A 206 -18.33 -1.92 3.86
C SER A 206 -18.65 -1.65 2.39
N PHE A 207 -17.80 -2.13 1.47
CA PHE A 207 -18.08 -2.04 0.05
C PHE A 207 -19.27 -2.90 -0.37
N LYS A 208 -19.40 -4.12 0.16
CA LYS A 208 -20.58 -4.96 -0.09
C LYS A 208 -21.86 -4.28 0.40
N GLU A 209 -21.84 -3.67 1.59
CA GLU A 209 -22.98 -2.91 2.12
C GLU A 209 -23.30 -1.69 1.26
N PHE A 210 -22.28 -0.95 0.81
CA PHE A 210 -22.45 0.11 -0.17
C PHE A 210 -23.16 -0.42 -1.42
N CYS A 211 -22.66 -1.49 -2.05
CA CYS A 211 -23.26 -2.06 -3.25
C CYS A 211 -24.68 -2.62 -3.04
N LYS A 212 -25.02 -3.09 -1.83
CA LYS A 212 -26.40 -3.48 -1.48
C LYS A 212 -27.34 -2.28 -1.48
N SER A 213 -26.89 -1.13 -0.96
CA SER A 213 -27.70 0.09 -0.95
C SER A 213 -27.92 0.74 -2.33
N ARG A 214 -27.11 0.36 -3.33
CA ARG A 214 -27.24 0.82 -4.72
C ARG A 214 -28.24 -0.04 -5.49
N ASN A 215 -29.05 0.58 -6.34
CA ASN A 215 -30.05 -0.12 -7.15
C ASN A 215 -29.51 -0.46 -8.55
N PRO A 216 -29.47 -1.74 -8.96
CA PRO A 216 -29.03 -2.12 -10.30
C PRO A 216 -29.97 -1.65 -11.40
N LEU A 217 -29.39 -1.37 -12.57
CA LEU A 217 -30.15 -1.26 -13.81
C LEU A 217 -30.71 -2.62 -14.23
N LYS A 218 -31.82 -2.59 -14.97
CA LYS A 218 -32.43 -3.77 -15.58
C LYS A 218 -32.54 -3.53 -17.08
N ILE A 219 -32.30 -4.58 -17.87
CA ILE A 219 -32.65 -4.57 -19.28
C ILE A 219 -34.14 -4.87 -19.36
N GLU A 220 -34.93 -3.94 -19.89
CA GLU A 220 -36.31 -4.25 -20.28
C GLU A 220 -36.26 -5.25 -21.44
N LYS A 221 -36.96 -6.37 -21.28
CA LYS A 221 -37.07 -7.41 -22.31
C LYS A 221 -38.12 -7.04 -23.34
#